data_AF-A0A926VJB0-F1
#
_entry.id   AF-A0A926VJB0-F1
#
_cell.length_a   1.000
_cell.length_b   1.000
_cell.length_c   1.000
_cell.angle_alpha   90.00
_cell.angle_beta   90.00
_cell.angle_gamma   90.00
#
_symmetry.space_group_name_H-M   'P 1'
#
loop_
_entity.id
_entity.type
_entity.pdbx_description
1 polymer ?
#
loop_
_entity_poly.entity_id
_entity_poly.type
_entity_poly.pdbx_seq_one_letter_code
_entity_poly.pdbx_strand_id
1 'polypeptide(L)'
;MADDYNLLGLGGLTSLVTNVNISHWGTEVLVECLYDPTGDRLPYSLVFKDCRAIKWNVHDEEEVEAELADLIGIHLGEAAHLKPALIHTDIFEISIVYGSFSMQKEKKAIAQATAT
;
A
#
# COMPACT_ATOMS: atom_id res chain seq x y z
N MET A 1 9.30 9.61 -13.58
CA MET A 1 8.84 10.44 -12.44
C MET A 1 9.62 10.00 -11.22
N ALA A 2 9.86 10.89 -10.26
CA ALA A 2 10.51 10.48 -9.01
C ALA A 2 9.50 9.66 -8.19
N ASP A 3 9.94 8.53 -7.65
CA ASP A 3 9.15 7.65 -6.79
C ASP A 3 8.94 8.30 -5.41
N ASP A 4 7.70 8.27 -4.91
CA ASP A 4 7.31 8.79 -3.61
C ASP A 4 7.53 7.77 -2.49
N TYR A 5 8.16 6.62 -2.77
CA TYR A 5 8.47 5.59 -1.77
C TYR A 5 9.16 6.17 -0.52
N ASN A 6 10.08 7.12 -0.70
CA ASN A 6 10.75 7.82 0.40
C ASN A 6 9.78 8.66 1.27
N LEU A 7 8.66 9.12 0.72
CA LEU A 7 7.63 9.87 1.46
C LEU A 7 6.88 8.99 2.47
N LEU A 8 6.91 7.67 2.29
CA LEU A 8 6.34 6.75 3.27
C LEU A 8 7.10 6.79 4.61
N GLY A 9 8.29 7.40 4.67
CA GLY A 9 9.11 7.39 5.88
C GLY A 9 9.39 5.96 6.36
N LEU A 10 9.47 5.05 5.38
CA LEU A 10 10.03 3.71 5.50
C LEU A 10 11.51 3.83 5.14
N GLY A 11 12.36 2.98 5.72
CA GLY A 11 13.79 3.02 5.41
C GLY A 11 14.08 2.57 3.98
N GLY A 12 15.33 2.20 3.69
CA GLY A 12 15.76 1.81 2.34
C GLY A 12 15.55 0.33 1.99
N LEU A 13 14.73 -0.41 2.73
CA LEU A 13 14.44 -1.84 2.45
C LEU A 13 13.16 -1.98 1.61
N THR A 14 12.89 -3.19 1.13
CA THR A 14 11.73 -3.48 0.29
C THR A 14 10.44 -3.66 1.09
N SER A 15 9.32 -3.56 0.40
CA SER A 15 7.99 -3.87 0.92
C SER A 15 7.26 -4.84 0.00
N LEU A 16 6.37 -5.65 0.58
CA LEU A 16 5.40 -6.45 -0.15
C LEU A 16 4.00 -5.86 0.03
N VAL A 17 3.19 -5.84 -1.02
CA VAL A 17 1.74 -5.72 -0.91
C VAL A 17 1.20 -7.12 -0.60
N THR A 18 0.47 -7.23 0.51
CA THR A 18 -0.09 -8.51 0.98
C THR A 18 -1.59 -8.61 0.71
N ASN A 19 -2.26 -7.48 0.53
CA ASN A 19 -3.71 -7.45 0.29
C ASN A 19 -4.15 -6.07 -0.20
N VAL A 20 -5.26 -6.04 -0.94
CA VAL A 20 -5.96 -4.80 -1.28
C VAL A 20 -7.44 -4.99 -0.97
N ASN A 21 -7.94 -4.21 -0.01
CA ASN A 21 -9.34 -4.22 0.36
C ASN A 21 -10.05 -2.96 -0.16
N ILE A 22 -11.17 -3.17 -0.86
CA ILE A 22 -12.05 -2.10 -1.31
C ILE A 22 -13.35 -2.20 -0.53
N SER A 23 -13.67 -1.15 0.22
CA SER A 23 -14.84 -1.11 1.11
C SER A 23 -15.71 0.12 0.85
N HIS A 24 -16.81 0.24 1.59
CA HIS A 24 -17.72 1.39 1.51
C HIS A 24 -18.13 1.74 0.08
N TRP A 25 -18.51 0.72 -0.72
CA TRP A 25 -18.91 0.87 -2.12
C TRP A 25 -17.84 1.51 -3.01
N GLY A 26 -16.56 1.23 -2.72
CA GLY A 26 -15.43 1.73 -3.50
C GLY A 26 -14.97 3.13 -3.10
N THR A 27 -15.49 3.69 -2.00
CA THR A 27 -15.08 5.02 -1.50
C THR A 27 -13.89 4.96 -0.55
N GLU A 28 -13.46 3.76 -0.15
CA GLU A 28 -12.27 3.52 0.65
C GLU A 28 -11.46 2.35 0.08
N VAL A 29 -10.16 2.57 -0.07
CA VAL A 29 -9.18 1.55 -0.48
C VAL A 29 -8.11 1.44 0.61
N LEU A 30 -7.92 0.23 1.09
CA LEU A 30 -6.88 -0.15 2.05
C LEU A 30 -5.89 -1.07 1.33
N VAL A 31 -4.63 -0.65 1.25
CA VAL A 31 -3.54 -1.51 0.76
C VAL A 31 -2.71 -1.92 1.96
N GLU A 32 -2.71 -3.22 2.25
CA GLU A 32 -1.94 -3.80 3.34
C GLU A 32 -0.56 -4.19 2.82
N CYS A 33 0.47 -3.83 3.59
CA CYS A 33 1.85 -3.99 3.18
C CYS A 33 2.71 -4.52 4.32
N LEU A 34 3.81 -5.18 3.96
CA LEU A 34 4.83 -5.67 4.87
C LEU A 34 6.19 -5.09 4.51
N TYR A 35 6.73 -4.21 5.36
CA TYR A 35 8.07 -3.65 5.21
C TYR A 35 9.14 -4.59 5.79
N ASP A 36 10.30 -4.67 5.13
CA ASP A 36 11.40 -5.57 5.47
C ASP A 36 10.92 -7.03 5.65
N PRO A 37 10.47 -7.67 4.57
CA PRO A 37 9.93 -9.03 4.64
C PRO A 37 10.98 -10.07 5.08
N THR A 38 12.28 -9.75 4.96
CA THR A 38 13.39 -10.65 5.34
C THR A 38 13.92 -10.44 6.76
N GLY A 39 13.61 -9.29 7.39
CA GLY A 39 14.07 -8.94 8.72
C GLY A 39 12.93 -8.73 9.70
N ASP A 40 12.65 -7.47 10.06
CA ASP A 40 11.75 -7.11 11.15
C ASP A 40 10.26 -7.32 10.84
N ARG A 41 9.89 -7.49 9.56
CA ARG A 41 8.52 -7.80 9.08
C ARG A 41 7.48 -6.85 9.70
N LEU A 42 7.59 -5.57 9.37
CA LEU A 42 6.78 -4.51 9.96
C LEU A 42 5.53 -4.25 9.12
N PRO A 43 4.32 -4.60 9.58
CA PRO A 43 3.09 -4.34 8.84
C PRO A 43 2.74 -2.84 8.87
N TYR A 44 2.25 -2.36 7.74
CA TYR A 44 1.69 -1.04 7.59
C TYR A 44 0.58 -1.05 6.53
N SER A 45 -0.23 0.00 6.52
CA SER A 45 -1.31 0.12 5.57
C SER A 45 -1.35 1.51 4.95
N LEU A 46 -1.67 1.55 3.66
CA LEU A 46 -1.96 2.76 2.91
C LEU A 46 -3.48 2.90 2.81
N VAL A 47 -4.02 4.00 3.32
CA VAL A 47 -5.47 4.21 3.41
C VAL A 47 -5.87 5.40 2.55
N PHE A 48 -6.68 5.13 1.53
CA PHE A 48 -7.26 6.12 0.64
C PHE A 48 -8.75 6.25 0.93
N LYS A 49 -9.24 7.49 1.10
CA LYS A 49 -10.64 7.79 1.38
C LYS A 49 -11.20 8.82 0.41
N ASP A 50 -12.52 8.85 0.28
CA ASP A 50 -13.22 9.62 -0.75
C ASP A 50 -12.70 9.23 -2.15
N CYS A 51 -12.60 7.93 -2.39
CA CYS A 51 -12.19 7.37 -3.67
C CYS A 51 -13.30 7.59 -4.71
N ARG A 52 -12.92 8.17 -5.86
CA ARG A 52 -13.84 8.55 -6.95
C ARG A 52 -13.63 7.73 -8.21
N ALA A 53 -12.43 7.20 -8.38
CA ALA A 53 -12.12 6.28 -9.46
C ALA A 53 -11.03 5.32 -8.98
N ILE A 54 -11.21 4.04 -9.28
CA ILE A 54 -10.25 2.98 -9.03
C ILE A 54 -10.08 2.24 -10.36
N LYS A 55 -8.84 2.08 -10.81
CA LYS A 55 -8.51 1.32 -12.02
C LYS A 55 -7.43 0.31 -11.70
N TRP A 56 -7.57 -0.86 -12.27
CA TRP A 56 -6.62 -1.97 -12.15
C TRP A 56 -6.02 -2.27 -13.51
N ASN A 57 -4.73 -2.53 -13.52
CA ASN A 57 -4.02 -3.07 -14.67
C ASN A 57 -3.18 -4.25 -14.19
N VAL A 58 -3.52 -5.45 -14.61
CA VAL A 58 -2.73 -6.65 -14.28
C VAL A 58 -1.64 -6.76 -15.34
N HIS A 59 -0.39 -6.87 -14.90
CA HIS A 59 0.76 -6.97 -15.79
C HIS A 59 1.10 -8.42 -16.09
N ASP A 60 1.00 -9.29 -15.08
CA ASP A 60 1.25 -10.72 -15.18
C ASP A 60 -0.01 -11.51 -14.81
N GLU A 61 -0.70 -12.03 -15.83
CA GLU A 61 -1.91 -12.84 -15.62
C GLU A 61 -1.61 -14.21 -15.00
N GLU A 62 -0.37 -14.70 -15.07
CA GLU A 62 0.02 -16.00 -14.50
C GLU A 62 0.25 -15.91 -12.98
N GLU A 63 0.62 -14.72 -12.48
CA GLU A 63 0.85 -14.45 -11.05
C GLU A 63 -0.36 -13.83 -10.33
N VAL A 64 -1.52 -13.72 -10.98
CA VAL A 64 -2.76 -13.16 -10.34
C VAL A 64 -3.15 -13.90 -9.06
N GLU A 65 -2.82 -15.20 -8.97
CA GLU A 65 -3.09 -16.03 -7.79
C GLU A 65 -1.99 -15.95 -6.72
N ALA A 66 -0.92 -15.18 -6.95
CA ALA A 66 0.12 -15.00 -5.96
C ALA A 66 -0.39 -14.16 -4.78
N GLU A 67 -0.07 -14.61 -3.57
CA GLU A 67 -0.55 -13.96 -2.34
C GLU A 67 0.23 -12.67 -2.00
N LEU A 68 1.37 -12.44 -2.64
CA LEU A 68 2.31 -11.36 -2.33
C LEU A 68 2.79 -10.72 -3.63
N ALA A 69 2.83 -9.39 -3.65
CA ALA A 69 3.37 -8.62 -4.77
C ALA A 69 4.50 -7.71 -4.27
N ASP A 70 5.63 -7.64 -4.97
CA ASP A 70 6.71 -6.72 -4.65
C ASP A 70 6.26 -5.27 -4.89
N LEU A 71 6.35 -4.41 -3.87
CA LEU A 71 6.06 -2.98 -4.04
C LEU A 71 7.26 -2.31 -4.72
N ILE A 72 7.16 -2.11 -6.03
CA ILE A 72 8.22 -1.53 -6.86
C ILE A 72 8.24 -0.01 -6.74
N GLY A 73 7.07 0.64 -6.65
CA GLY A 73 7.00 2.09 -6.53
C GLY A 73 5.63 2.63 -6.18
N ILE A 74 5.60 3.84 -5.63
CA ILE A 74 4.36 4.56 -5.32
C ILE A 74 4.45 6.00 -5.78
N HIS A 75 3.35 6.50 -6.31
CA HIS A 75 3.14 7.92 -6.54
C HIS A 75 1.85 8.33 -5.86
N LEU A 76 1.87 9.33 -4.99
CA LEU A 76 0.64 9.82 -4.35
C LEU A 76 -0.13 10.81 -5.24
N GLY A 77 0.47 11.21 -6.37
CA GLY A 77 -0.12 12.16 -7.30
C GLY A 77 0.19 13.62 -6.94
N GLU A 78 -0.05 14.51 -7.89
CA GLU A 78 0.25 15.95 -7.79
C GLU A 78 -1.04 16.78 -7.94
N ALA A 79 -0.95 18.08 -7.60
CA ALA A 79 -1.98 19.08 -7.85
C ALA A 79 -3.36 18.77 -7.20
N ALA A 80 -3.38 18.56 -5.88
CA ALA A 80 -4.60 18.36 -5.09
C ALA A 80 -5.49 17.20 -5.58
N HIS A 81 -4.86 16.06 -5.90
CA HIS A 81 -5.51 14.80 -6.30
C HIS A 81 -6.18 14.79 -7.69
N LEU A 82 -5.78 15.71 -8.59
CA LEU A 82 -6.19 15.65 -10.00
C LEU A 82 -5.41 14.60 -10.80
N LYS A 83 -4.19 14.24 -10.36
CA LYS A 83 -3.49 13.05 -10.82
C LYS A 83 -3.72 11.91 -9.81
N PRO A 84 -4.07 10.70 -10.28
CA PRO A 84 -4.31 9.57 -9.38
C PRO A 84 -3.04 9.20 -8.62
N ALA A 85 -3.20 8.63 -7.43
CA ALA A 85 -2.15 7.82 -6.86
C ALA A 85 -1.96 6.56 -7.72
N LEU A 86 -0.71 6.15 -7.90
CA LEU A 86 -0.31 4.94 -8.57
C LEU A 86 0.47 4.09 -7.58
N ILE A 87 0.09 2.82 -7.42
CA ILE A 87 0.87 1.83 -6.70
C ILE A 87 1.24 0.78 -7.73
N HIS A 88 2.53 0.61 -7.94
CA HIS A 88 3.09 -0.27 -8.96
C HIS A 88 3.77 -1.46 -8.28
N THR A 89 3.37 -2.66 -8.68
CA THR A 89 3.98 -3.92 -8.27
C THR A 89 4.45 -4.71 -9.48
N ASP A 90 5.15 -5.82 -9.23
CA ASP A 90 5.47 -6.84 -10.24
C ASP A 90 4.22 -7.47 -10.87
N ILE A 91 3.14 -7.65 -10.11
CA ILE A 91 1.91 -8.31 -10.58
C ILE A 91 0.91 -7.32 -11.19
N PHE A 92 0.73 -6.14 -10.58
CA PHE A 92 -0.33 -5.21 -10.97
C PHE A 92 0.03 -3.73 -10.72
N GLU A 93 -0.75 -2.85 -11.34
CA GLU A 93 -0.83 -1.44 -11.00
C GLU A 93 -2.26 -1.07 -10.62
N ILE A 94 -2.40 -0.39 -9.48
CA ILE A 94 -3.67 0.23 -9.06
C ILE A 94 -3.54 1.75 -9.13
N SER A 95 -4.49 2.36 -9.84
CA SER A 95 -4.62 3.81 -9.98
C SER A 95 -5.86 4.28 -9.22
N ILE A 96 -5.67 5.19 -8.26
CA ILE A 96 -6.73 5.66 -7.35
C ILE A 96 -6.85 7.18 -7.43
N VAL A 97 -8.04 7.69 -7.76
CA VAL A 97 -8.39 9.11 -7.54
C VAL A 97 -9.10 9.20 -6.20
N TYR A 98 -8.57 10.01 -5.27
CA TYR A 98 -8.98 10.01 -3.88
C TYR A 98 -9.01 11.43 -3.29
N GLY A 99 -9.71 11.64 -2.17
CA GLY A 99 -9.79 12.93 -1.49
C GLY A 99 -8.84 13.07 -0.30
N SER A 100 -8.50 11.97 0.37
CA SER A 100 -7.49 11.98 1.45
C SER A 100 -6.71 10.67 1.53
N PHE A 101 -5.46 10.79 1.99
CA PHE A 101 -4.53 9.69 2.16
C PHE A 101 -3.94 9.71 3.57
N SER A 102 -3.76 8.54 4.16
CA SER A 102 -3.00 8.36 5.38
C SER A 102 -2.26 7.02 5.35
N MET A 103 -1.10 6.97 6.00
CA MET A 103 -0.39 5.72 6.25
C MET A 103 -0.52 5.37 7.72
N GLN A 104 -0.86 4.11 7.99
CA GLN A 104 -0.99 3.56 9.33
C GLN A 104 0.10 2.52 9.56
N LYS A 105 0.87 2.65 10.63
CA LYS A 105 1.81 1.62 11.08
C LYS A 105 1.16 0.89 12.24
N GLU A 106 1.15 -0.43 12.25
CA GLU A 106 0.71 -1.13 13.45
C GLU A 106 1.70 -0.84 14.58
N LYS A 107 1.19 -0.39 15.72
CA LYS A 107 2.03 -0.32 16.92
C LYS A 107 2.24 -1.76 17.39
N LYS A 108 3.49 -2.24 17.42
CA LYS A 108 3.83 -3.49 18.11
C LYS A 108 3.19 -3.47 19.49
N ALA A 109 2.22 -4.37 19.72
CA ALA A 109 1.71 -4.61 21.06
C ALA A 109 2.90 -5.10 21.90
N ILE A 110 3.30 -4.32 22.89
CA ILE A 110 4.29 -4.78 23.87
C ILE A 110 3.57 -5.87 24.66
N ALA A 111 3.91 -7.14 24.40
CA ALA A 111 3.47 -8.23 25.25
C ALA A 111 3.98 -7.93 26.66
N GLN A 112 3.07 -7.55 27.56
CA GLN A 112 3.38 -7.52 28.98
C GLN A 112 3.63 -8.96 29.40
N ALA A 113 4.90 -9.29 29.63
CA ALA A 113 5.28 -10.50 30.34
C ALA A 113 4.77 -10.37 31.78
N THR A 114 3.57 -10.90 32.04
CA THR A 114 3.11 -11.12 33.41
C THR A 114 3.93 -12.29 33.95
N ALA A 115 5.00 -11.96 34.67
CA ALA A 115 5.66 -12.91 35.55
C ALA A 115 4.73 -13.14 36.75
N THR A 116 4.31 -14.38 36.96
CA THR A 116 3.79 -14.86 38.25
C THR A 116 4.25 -16.29 38.45
#